data_AF-A0A1J5PJ83-F1
#
_entry.id   AF-A0A1J5PJ83-F1
#
_cell.length_a   1.000
_cell.length_b   1.000
_cell.length_c   1.000
_cell.angle_alpha   90.00
_cell.angle_beta   90.00
_cell.angle_gamma   90.00
#
_symmetry.space_group_name_H-M   'P 1'
#
loop_
_entity.id
_entity.type
_entity.pdbx_description
1 polymer ?
#
loop_
_entity_poly.entity_id
_entity_poly.type
_entity_poly.pdbx_seq_one_letter_code
_entity_poly.pdbx_strand_id
1 'polypeptide(L)'
;MARLALFGAGSFFALREFLTLSPTRHRDHRSLVLAFFVVLPFQYWLVGSADFNLFTVFIPVYVFLAIPVSSALANDPQRFLERNAKLQWGIMVCIYGMSHVPALLLLNFPRYDQRNAFLVFFLVLVVQTCMVTQHLVARRLMQLGKPPAAPNISQSFSWRAWWAGMASGSLLGAVLAGITPFVPGQAFAMAFIACAAGSLGHLVMKALKRDRGIPIWRGQGRAVTGAGGMLDRIDALCFAAPVFFHSVRWYFGL
;
A
#
# COMPACT_ATOMS: atom_id res chain seq x y z
N MET A 1 10.03 -11.74 -15.46
CA MET A 1 9.73 -12.90 -14.58
C MET A 1 10.28 -12.74 -13.17
N ALA A 2 11.60 -12.71 -12.93
CA ALA A 2 12.17 -12.65 -11.57
C ALA A 2 11.65 -11.49 -10.69
N ARG A 3 11.46 -10.29 -11.26
CA ARG A 3 10.92 -9.12 -10.55
C ARG A 3 9.48 -9.35 -10.04
N LEU A 4 8.62 -9.93 -10.88
CA LEU A 4 7.23 -10.22 -10.52
C LEU A 4 7.14 -11.29 -9.43
N ALA A 5 8.01 -12.29 -9.46
CA ALA A 5 8.10 -13.30 -8.40
C ALA A 5 8.48 -12.68 -7.04
N LEU A 6 9.43 -11.72 -7.03
CA LEU A 6 9.83 -11.03 -5.81
C LEU A 6 8.69 -10.21 -5.19
N PHE A 7 7.97 -9.42 -6.00
CA PHE A 7 6.80 -8.68 -5.52
C PHE A 7 5.66 -9.64 -5.14
N GLY A 8 5.43 -10.72 -5.88
CA GLY A 8 4.46 -11.76 -5.54
C GLY A 8 4.75 -12.42 -4.19
N ALA A 9 6.02 -12.75 -3.91
CA ALA A 9 6.45 -13.26 -2.61
C ALA A 9 6.26 -12.20 -1.50
N GLY A 10 6.58 -10.93 -1.78
CA GLY A 10 6.29 -9.82 -0.88
C GLY A 10 4.81 -9.72 -0.51
N SER A 11 3.92 -9.79 -1.52
CA SER A 11 2.47 -9.79 -1.33
C SER A 11 1.99 -10.98 -0.51
N PHE A 12 2.58 -12.15 -0.74
CA PHE A 12 2.27 -13.37 0.01
C PHE A 12 2.60 -13.20 1.49
N PHE A 13 3.82 -12.74 1.81
CA PHE A 13 4.24 -12.53 3.21
C PHE A 13 3.43 -11.41 3.87
N ALA A 14 3.15 -10.32 3.16
CA ALA A 14 2.32 -9.22 3.63
C ALA A 14 0.90 -9.68 3.96
N LEU A 15 0.27 -10.43 3.05
CA LEU A 15 -1.08 -10.96 3.25
C LEU A 15 -1.11 -11.98 4.38
N ARG A 16 -0.09 -12.85 4.50
CA ARG A 16 0.03 -13.80 5.61
C ARG A 16 0.14 -13.08 6.95
N GLU A 17 0.99 -12.06 7.04
CA GLU A 17 1.12 -11.24 8.24
C GLU A 17 -0.22 -10.56 8.58
N PHE A 18 -0.84 -9.92 7.58
CA PHE A 18 -2.15 -9.29 7.72
C PHE A 18 -3.22 -10.24 8.29
N LEU A 19 -3.32 -11.44 7.71
CA LEU A 19 -4.29 -12.45 8.12
C LEU A 19 -3.97 -13.06 9.47
N THR A 20 -2.70 -13.09 9.88
CA THR A 20 -2.32 -13.50 11.23
C THR A 20 -2.78 -12.45 12.27
N LEU A 21 -2.75 -11.17 11.91
CA LEU A 21 -3.28 -10.09 12.74
C LEU A 21 -4.82 -10.04 12.76
N SER A 22 -5.48 -10.69 11.79
CA SER A 22 -6.93 -10.78 11.72
C SER A 22 -7.43 -12.19 12.04
N PRO A 23 -7.97 -12.49 13.25
CA PRO A 23 -8.55 -13.80 13.54
C PRO A 23 -9.51 -14.25 12.42
N THR A 24 -9.15 -15.34 11.76
CA THR A 24 -9.94 -16.01 10.72
C THR A 24 -10.50 -17.30 11.29
N ARG A 25 -11.72 -17.67 10.90
CA ARG A 25 -12.32 -18.94 11.34
C ARG A 25 -11.96 -20.06 10.38
N HIS A 26 -12.02 -21.31 10.85
CA HIS A 26 -11.88 -22.48 9.99
C HIS A 26 -12.83 -22.46 8.78
N ARG A 27 -14.03 -21.88 8.90
CA ARG A 27 -14.98 -21.75 7.79
C ARG A 27 -14.58 -20.69 6.74
N ASP A 28 -13.60 -19.84 7.02
CA ASP A 28 -13.00 -18.90 6.05
C ASP A 28 -11.94 -19.54 5.16
N HIS A 29 -11.58 -20.82 5.38
CA HIS A 29 -10.46 -21.46 4.70
C HIS A 29 -10.61 -21.45 3.17
N ARG A 30 -11.83 -21.60 2.62
CA ARG A 30 -12.07 -21.52 1.17
C ARG A 30 -11.73 -20.15 0.59
N SER A 31 -12.19 -19.08 1.25
CA SER A 31 -11.92 -17.70 0.82
C SER A 31 -10.44 -17.33 0.99
N LEU A 32 -9.77 -17.90 1.99
CA LEU A 32 -8.31 -17.76 2.19
C LEU A 32 -7.51 -18.48 1.10
N VAL A 33 -7.87 -19.73 0.79
CA VAL A 33 -7.24 -20.50 -0.30
C VAL A 33 -7.41 -19.77 -1.62
N LEU A 34 -8.60 -19.23 -1.89
CA LEU A 34 -8.86 -18.44 -3.09
C LEU A 34 -7.95 -17.19 -3.14
N ALA A 35 -7.77 -16.48 -2.02
CA ALA A 35 -6.90 -15.30 -1.98
C ALA A 35 -5.43 -15.64 -2.29
N PHE A 36 -4.88 -16.70 -1.68
CA PHE A 36 -3.47 -17.06 -1.83
C PHE A 36 -3.13 -17.81 -3.12
N PHE A 37 -3.97 -18.75 -3.54
CA PHE A 37 -3.65 -19.67 -4.64
C PHE A 37 -4.32 -19.32 -5.96
N VAL A 38 -5.31 -18.42 -5.96
CA VAL A 38 -5.98 -17.98 -7.18
C VAL A 38 -5.74 -16.49 -7.41
N VAL A 39 -6.17 -15.63 -6.48
CA VAL A 39 -6.13 -14.17 -6.67
C VAL A 39 -4.70 -13.64 -6.80
N LEU A 40 -3.81 -14.02 -5.88
CA LEU A 40 -2.42 -13.57 -5.90
C LEU A 40 -1.70 -13.97 -7.19
N PRO A 41 -1.60 -15.26 -7.57
CA PRO A 41 -0.87 -15.63 -8.79
C PRO A 41 -1.53 -15.06 -10.05
N PHE A 42 -2.86 -15.03 -10.11
CA PHE A 42 -3.57 -14.48 -11.27
C PHE A 42 -3.33 -12.97 -11.41
N GLN A 43 -3.34 -12.20 -10.32
CA GLN A 43 -3.04 -10.76 -10.37
C GLN A 43 -1.64 -10.50 -10.92
N TYR A 44 -0.63 -11.25 -10.47
CA TYR A 44 0.75 -11.08 -10.94
C TYR A 44 0.96 -11.62 -12.36
N TRP A 45 0.17 -12.60 -12.78
CA TRP A 45 0.11 -13.04 -14.18
C TRP A 45 -0.47 -11.95 -15.09
N LEU A 46 -1.56 -11.27 -14.68
CA LEU A 46 -2.13 -10.13 -15.40
C LEU A 46 -1.16 -8.95 -15.52
N VAL A 47 -0.35 -8.68 -14.48
CA VAL A 47 0.75 -7.71 -14.59
C VAL A 47 1.71 -8.15 -15.70
N GLY A 48 2.07 -9.44 -15.73
CA GLY A 48 2.97 -9.99 -16.74
C GLY A 48 2.43 -9.98 -18.18
N SER A 49 1.12 -10.07 -18.38
CA SER A 49 0.49 -9.99 -19.72
C SER A 49 0.32 -8.56 -20.23
N ALA A 50 0.57 -7.55 -19.39
CA ALA A 50 0.39 -6.12 -19.69
C ALA A 50 -1.06 -5.71 -20.03
N ASP A 51 -2.05 -6.53 -19.67
CA ASP A 51 -3.47 -6.22 -19.83
C ASP A 51 -3.97 -5.28 -18.73
N PHE A 52 -3.56 -4.01 -18.79
CA PHE A 52 -3.79 -3.05 -17.72
C PHE A 52 -5.27 -2.78 -17.41
N ASN A 53 -6.19 -2.96 -18.37
CA ASN A 53 -7.62 -2.78 -18.14
C ASN A 53 -8.20 -3.89 -17.25
N LEU A 54 -7.80 -5.14 -17.48
CA LEU A 54 -8.25 -6.26 -16.66
C LEU A 54 -7.54 -6.25 -15.31
N PHE A 55 -6.24 -5.95 -15.29
CA PHE A 55 -5.43 -5.84 -14.07
C PHE A 55 -6.01 -4.86 -13.03
N THR A 56 -6.48 -3.69 -13.45
CA THR A 56 -7.01 -2.67 -12.54
C THR A 56 -8.41 -2.98 -12.03
N VAL A 57 -9.20 -3.75 -12.78
CA VAL A 57 -10.59 -4.10 -12.46
C VAL A 57 -10.70 -5.45 -11.74
N PHE A 58 -9.73 -6.35 -11.93
CA PHE A 58 -9.75 -7.72 -11.40
C PHE A 58 -10.06 -7.77 -9.90
N ILE A 59 -9.25 -7.09 -9.07
CA ILE A 59 -9.46 -7.13 -7.63
C ILE A 59 -10.65 -6.28 -7.16
N PRO A 60 -10.75 -4.98 -7.53
CA PRO A 60 -11.78 -4.11 -7.00
C PRO A 60 -13.21 -4.49 -7.41
N VAL A 61 -13.39 -5.17 -8.55
CA VAL A 61 -14.71 -5.59 -9.04
C VAL A 61 -14.89 -7.10 -8.90
N TYR A 62 -14.10 -7.91 -9.60
CA TYR A 62 -14.36 -9.34 -9.68
C TYR A 62 -14.07 -10.06 -8.36
N VAL A 63 -12.89 -9.85 -7.77
CA VAL A 63 -12.53 -10.48 -6.49
C VAL A 63 -13.37 -9.94 -5.35
N PHE A 64 -13.65 -8.63 -5.35
CA PHE A 64 -14.53 -8.01 -4.37
C PHE A 64 -15.90 -8.70 -4.32
N LEU A 65 -16.49 -9.04 -5.47
CA LEU A 65 -17.77 -9.76 -5.53
C LEU A 65 -17.62 -11.28 -5.28
N ALA A 66 -16.53 -11.90 -5.73
CA ALA A 66 -16.32 -13.34 -5.59
C ALA A 66 -16.08 -13.78 -4.13
N ILE A 67 -15.41 -12.96 -3.32
CA ILE A 67 -15.07 -13.31 -1.93
C ILE A 67 -16.33 -13.51 -1.06
N PRO A 68 -17.31 -12.59 -1.03
CA PRO A 68 -18.59 -12.80 -0.33
C PRO A 68 -19.34 -14.03 -0.82
N VAL A 69 -19.38 -14.30 -2.13
CA VAL A 69 -20.03 -15.49 -2.68
C VAL A 69 -19.37 -16.77 -2.15
N SER A 70 -18.04 -16.86 -2.21
CA SER A 70 -17.28 -17.99 -1.64
C SER A 70 -17.56 -18.17 -0.14
N SER A 71 -17.58 -17.07 0.61
CA SER A 71 -17.88 -17.10 2.05
C SER A 71 -19.33 -17.50 2.34
N ALA A 72 -20.29 -17.13 1.49
CA ALA A 72 -21.71 -17.49 1.65
C ALA A 72 -21.92 -18.99 1.41
N LEU A 73 -21.22 -19.57 0.42
CA LEU A 73 -21.20 -21.01 0.16
C LEU A 73 -20.57 -21.83 1.31
N ALA A 74 -19.91 -21.19 2.27
CA ALA A 74 -19.45 -21.84 3.51
C ALA A 74 -20.55 -21.97 4.58
N ASN A 75 -21.75 -21.44 4.32
CA ASN A 75 -22.94 -21.51 5.17
C ASN A 75 -22.69 -21.09 6.63
N ASP A 76 -21.99 -19.96 6.82
CA ASP A 76 -21.72 -19.36 8.14
C ASP A 76 -22.10 -17.87 8.18
N PRO A 77 -23.29 -17.53 8.72
CA PRO A 77 -23.76 -16.15 8.77
C PRO A 77 -23.08 -15.31 9.86
N GLN A 78 -22.33 -15.92 10.79
CA GLN A 78 -21.79 -15.19 11.93
C GLN A 78 -20.71 -14.20 11.49
N ARG A 79 -20.92 -12.92 11.84
CA ARG A 79 -20.02 -11.80 11.52
C ARG A 79 -19.65 -11.77 10.02
N PHE A 80 -20.58 -12.17 9.15
CA PHE A 80 -20.33 -12.37 7.73
C PHE A 80 -19.75 -11.12 7.05
N LEU A 81 -20.37 -9.96 7.26
CA LEU A 81 -19.90 -8.70 6.66
C LEU A 81 -18.51 -8.30 7.19
N GLU A 82 -18.31 -8.39 8.51
CA GLU A 82 -17.03 -8.05 9.15
C GLU A 82 -15.88 -8.92 8.63
N ARG A 83 -16.11 -10.24 8.48
CA ARG A 83 -15.12 -11.19 7.94
C ARG A 83 -14.77 -10.90 6.49
N ASN A 84 -15.79 -10.72 5.63
CA ASN A 84 -15.57 -10.44 4.22
C ASN A 84 -14.88 -9.08 4.01
N ALA A 85 -15.28 -8.04 4.75
CA ALA A 85 -14.66 -6.73 4.68
C ALA A 85 -13.16 -6.79 5.06
N LYS A 86 -12.82 -7.56 6.09
CA LYS A 86 -11.42 -7.78 6.51
C LYS A 86 -10.60 -8.47 5.41
N LEU A 87 -11.15 -9.52 4.79
CA LEU A 87 -10.49 -10.24 3.69
C LEU A 87 -10.31 -9.35 2.45
N GLN A 88 -11.39 -8.67 2.02
CA GLN A 88 -11.37 -7.76 0.88
C GLN A 88 -10.34 -6.65 1.07
N TRP A 89 -10.28 -6.05 2.27
CA TRP A 89 -9.31 -5.01 2.58
C TRP A 89 -7.86 -5.55 2.55
N GLY A 90 -7.62 -6.73 3.13
CA GLY A 90 -6.30 -7.37 3.11
C GLY A 90 -5.81 -7.66 1.70
N ILE A 91 -6.69 -8.19 0.84
CA ILE A 91 -6.42 -8.44 -0.57
C ILE A 91 -6.13 -7.13 -1.32
N MET A 92 -6.95 -6.10 -1.08
CA MET A 92 -6.80 -4.79 -1.72
C MET A 92 -5.45 -4.14 -1.37
N VAL A 93 -5.03 -4.16 -0.12
CA VAL A 93 -3.77 -3.52 0.27
C VAL A 93 -2.57 -4.40 -0.11
N CYS A 94 -2.58 -5.68 0.24
CA CYS A 94 -1.39 -6.54 0.13
C CYS A 94 -1.15 -7.06 -1.29
N ILE A 95 -2.22 -7.35 -2.05
CA ILE A 95 -2.09 -7.87 -3.42
C ILE A 95 -2.25 -6.72 -4.40
N TYR A 96 -3.42 -6.05 -4.42
CA TYR A 96 -3.67 -5.01 -5.42
C TYR A 96 -2.68 -3.85 -5.28
N GLY A 97 -2.53 -3.27 -4.09
CA GLY A 97 -1.59 -2.19 -3.84
C GLY A 97 -0.15 -2.51 -4.24
N MET A 98 0.38 -3.64 -3.77
CA MET A 98 1.76 -4.04 -4.10
C MET A 98 1.95 -4.37 -5.59
N SER A 99 0.97 -5.00 -6.25
CA SER A 99 1.06 -5.34 -7.68
C SER A 99 1.21 -4.13 -8.60
N HIS A 100 0.79 -2.93 -8.16
CA HIS A 100 0.97 -1.69 -8.92
C HIS A 100 2.42 -1.19 -8.93
N VAL A 101 3.27 -1.63 -7.99
CA VAL A 101 4.69 -1.25 -7.98
C VAL A 101 5.43 -1.83 -9.19
N PRO A 102 5.42 -3.15 -9.47
CA PRO A 102 6.03 -3.68 -10.68
C PRO A 102 5.26 -3.32 -11.95
N ALA A 103 3.96 -3.00 -11.89
CA ALA A 103 3.21 -2.54 -13.06
C ALA A 103 3.78 -1.23 -13.65
N LEU A 104 4.37 -0.36 -12.81
CA LEU A 104 5.07 0.84 -13.27
C LEU A 104 6.27 0.53 -14.18
N LEU A 105 6.88 -0.66 -14.05
CA LEU A 105 7.99 -1.07 -14.92
C LEU A 105 7.54 -1.35 -16.35
N LEU A 106 6.25 -1.61 -16.55
CA LEU A 106 5.66 -2.02 -17.83
C LEU A 106 4.93 -0.87 -18.54
N LEU A 107 4.89 0.32 -17.95
CA LEU A 107 4.32 1.50 -18.59
C LEU A 107 5.20 1.94 -19.77
N ASN A 108 4.63 1.99 -20.96
CA ASN A 108 5.34 2.39 -22.17
C ASN A 108 5.11 3.87 -22.43
N PHE A 109 6.13 4.69 -22.19
CA PHE A 109 6.10 6.11 -22.51
C PHE A 109 6.70 6.34 -23.89
N PRO A 110 6.02 7.05 -24.81
CA PRO A 110 6.60 7.40 -26.11
C PRO A 110 7.92 8.15 -25.91
N ARG A 111 9.03 7.63 -26.47
CA ARG A 111 10.41 8.18 -26.39
C ARG A 111 11.15 8.03 -25.05
N TYR A 112 10.65 7.19 -24.13
CA TYR A 112 11.33 6.90 -22.86
C TYR A 112 11.50 5.39 -22.70
N ASP A 113 12.33 4.81 -23.57
CA ASP A 113 12.61 3.37 -23.57
C ASP A 113 13.66 2.99 -22.50
N GLN A 114 13.42 1.88 -21.81
CA GLN A 114 14.30 1.23 -20.83
C GLN A 114 14.58 1.94 -19.50
N ARG A 115 13.91 3.07 -19.21
CA ARG A 115 14.09 3.82 -17.96
C ARG A 115 12.96 3.68 -16.94
N ASN A 116 12.01 2.78 -17.15
CA ASN A 116 10.86 2.60 -16.24
C ASN A 116 11.26 2.18 -14.80
N ALA A 117 12.44 1.60 -14.61
CA ALA A 117 12.98 1.34 -13.28
C ALA A 117 13.18 2.63 -12.45
N PHE A 118 13.46 3.76 -13.12
CA PHE A 118 13.59 5.05 -12.47
C PHE A 118 12.25 5.59 -11.94
N LEU A 119 11.11 5.18 -12.52
CA LEU A 119 9.78 5.55 -11.98
C LEU A 119 9.49 4.85 -10.66
N VAL A 120 9.85 3.57 -10.55
CA VAL A 120 9.74 2.83 -9.28
C VAL A 120 10.69 3.43 -8.24
N PHE A 121 11.92 3.75 -8.64
CA PHE A 121 12.89 4.41 -7.77
C PHE A 121 12.39 5.79 -7.31
N PHE A 122 11.84 6.58 -8.22
CA PHE A 122 11.22 7.87 -7.94
C PHE A 122 10.10 7.70 -6.89
N LEU A 123 9.14 6.81 -7.13
CA LEU A 123 8.03 6.55 -6.22
C LEU A 123 8.53 6.16 -4.82
N VAL A 124 9.48 5.22 -4.74
CA VAL A 124 10.02 4.75 -3.46
C VAL A 124 10.74 5.88 -2.75
N LEU A 125 11.62 6.62 -3.43
CA LEU A 125 12.36 7.72 -2.80
C LEU A 125 11.43 8.82 -2.28
N VAL A 126 10.50 9.33 -3.09
CA VAL A 126 9.65 10.46 -2.67
C VAL A 126 8.76 10.06 -1.49
N VAL A 127 8.18 8.86 -1.53
CA VAL A 127 7.34 8.34 -0.44
C VAL A 127 8.18 8.12 0.81
N GLN A 128 9.35 7.48 0.71
CA GLN A 128 10.19 7.23 1.89
C GLN A 128 10.75 8.51 2.50
N THR A 129 11.17 9.47 1.68
CA THR A 129 11.58 10.80 2.17
C THR A 129 10.43 11.49 2.90
N CYS A 130 9.22 11.44 2.34
CA CYS A 130 8.03 11.96 3.03
C CYS A 130 7.84 11.28 4.40
N MET A 131 7.87 9.95 4.47
CA MET A 131 7.68 9.20 5.71
C MET A 131 8.76 9.52 6.76
N VAL A 132 10.02 9.58 6.34
CA VAL A 132 11.14 9.94 7.23
C VAL A 132 10.99 11.36 7.76
N THR A 133 10.69 12.33 6.89
CA THR A 133 10.46 13.72 7.32
C THR A 133 9.31 13.82 8.30
N GLN A 134 8.18 13.15 8.04
CA GLN A 134 7.05 13.11 8.97
C GLN A 134 7.45 12.57 10.33
N HIS A 135 8.21 11.48 10.35
CA HIS A 135 8.67 10.86 11.59
C HIS A 135 9.61 11.78 12.38
N LEU A 136 10.56 12.43 11.72
CA LEU A 136 11.49 13.36 12.34
C LEU A 136 10.78 14.61 12.89
N VAL A 137 9.88 15.20 12.10
CA VAL A 137 9.10 16.38 12.53
C VAL A 137 8.14 16.01 13.65
N ALA A 138 7.46 14.87 13.57
CA ALA A 138 6.59 14.38 14.63
C ALA A 138 7.33 14.17 15.95
N ARG A 139 8.53 13.57 15.91
CA ARG A 139 9.39 13.41 17.09
C ARG A 139 9.77 14.76 17.70
N ARG A 140 10.17 15.74 16.89
CA ARG A 140 10.47 17.11 17.37
C ARG A 140 9.23 17.78 17.98
N LEU A 141 8.06 17.64 17.36
CA LEU A 141 6.81 18.21 17.88
C LEU A 141 6.43 17.60 19.23
N MET A 142 6.62 16.29 19.41
CA MET A 142 6.39 15.59 20.67
C MET A 142 7.34 16.09 21.77
N GLN A 143 8.62 16.31 21.45
CA GLN A 143 9.59 16.90 22.40
C GLN A 143 9.22 18.33 22.81
N LEU A 144 8.58 19.09 21.93
CA LEU A 144 8.04 20.42 22.19
C LEU A 144 6.69 20.41 22.93
N GLY A 145 6.24 19.24 23.41
CA GLY A 145 4.97 19.09 24.14
C GLY A 145 3.71 19.30 23.28
N LYS A 146 3.82 19.28 21.95
CA LYS A 146 2.66 19.49 21.08
C LYS A 146 1.83 18.20 20.95
N PRO A 147 0.50 18.27 21.17
CA PRO A 147 -0.34 17.08 21.11
C PRO A 147 -0.45 16.52 19.68
N PRO A 148 -0.57 15.19 19.52
CA PRO A 148 -0.88 14.57 18.23
C PRO A 148 -2.30 14.91 17.78
N ALA A 149 -2.54 14.91 16.48
CA ALA A 149 -3.85 15.23 15.90
C ALA A 149 -4.87 14.09 16.07
N ALA A 150 -4.41 12.84 16.12
CA ALA A 150 -5.28 11.65 16.27
C ALA A 150 -4.72 10.70 17.34
N PRO A 151 -4.73 11.08 18.64
CA PRO A 151 -4.05 10.36 19.73
C PRO A 151 -4.51 8.91 19.88
N ASN A 152 -5.78 8.63 19.60
CA ASN A 152 -6.34 7.28 19.72
C ASN A 152 -5.79 6.32 18.65
N ILE A 153 -5.41 6.83 17.47
CA ILE A 153 -4.89 6.07 16.33
C ILE A 153 -3.35 6.07 16.33
N SER A 154 -2.73 7.24 16.47
CA SER A 154 -1.29 7.42 16.36
C SER A 154 -0.79 8.57 17.23
N GLN A 155 0.14 8.23 18.12
CA GLN A 155 0.83 9.20 18.99
C GLN A 155 1.85 10.06 18.22
N SER A 156 2.23 9.66 17.01
CA SER A 156 3.20 10.39 16.17
C SER A 156 2.52 11.18 15.05
N PHE A 157 1.20 11.11 14.89
CA PHE A 157 0.54 11.80 13.78
C PHE A 157 0.21 13.25 14.15
N SER A 158 0.68 14.20 13.34
CA SER A 158 0.36 15.63 13.48
C SER A 158 0.23 16.24 12.09
N TRP A 159 -0.75 17.14 11.89
CA TRP A 159 -0.96 17.81 10.60
C TRP A 159 0.27 18.61 10.15
N ARG A 160 1.01 19.19 11.10
CA ARG A 160 2.26 19.92 10.83
C ARG A 160 3.36 18.99 10.31
N ALA A 161 3.48 17.80 10.90
CA ALA A 161 4.41 16.77 10.41
C ALA A 161 3.98 16.26 9.04
N TRP A 162 2.68 16.03 8.84
CA TRP A 162 2.12 15.58 7.57
C TRP A 162 2.46 16.52 6.41
N TRP A 163 2.17 17.82 6.56
CA TRP A 163 2.51 18.84 5.57
C TRP A 163 4.01 18.99 5.32
N ALA A 164 4.84 18.91 6.37
CA ALA A 164 6.30 18.92 6.21
C ALA A 164 6.78 17.72 5.37
N GLY A 165 6.19 16.55 5.58
CA GLY A 165 6.38 15.36 4.75
C GLY A 165 6.04 15.62 3.29
N MET A 166 4.83 16.12 3.02
CA MET A 166 4.36 16.41 1.66
C MET A 166 5.28 17.39 0.94
N ALA A 167 5.64 18.49 1.61
CA ALA A 167 6.55 19.49 1.05
C ALA A 167 7.91 18.86 0.71
N SER A 168 8.50 18.10 1.64
CA SER A 168 9.82 17.48 1.42
C SER A 168 9.82 16.46 0.28
N GLY A 169 8.82 15.57 0.22
CA GLY A 169 8.71 14.55 -0.82
C GLY A 169 8.41 15.16 -2.19
N SER A 170 7.55 16.18 -2.24
CA SER A 170 7.21 16.86 -3.50
C SER A 170 8.36 17.68 -4.06
N LEU A 171 9.11 18.38 -3.19
CA LEU A 171 10.33 19.09 -3.57
C LEU A 171 11.40 18.12 -4.09
N LEU A 172 11.60 16.98 -3.40
CA LEU A 172 12.49 15.94 -3.88
C LEU A 172 12.03 15.42 -5.25
N GLY A 173 10.72 15.22 -5.45
CA GLY A 173 10.16 14.84 -6.74
C GLY A 173 10.50 15.84 -7.85
N ALA A 174 10.34 17.13 -7.60
CA ALA A 174 10.73 18.19 -8.55
C ALA A 174 12.22 18.14 -8.90
N VAL A 175 13.10 17.90 -7.91
CA VAL A 175 14.55 17.76 -8.13
C VAL A 175 14.87 16.50 -8.94
N LEU A 176 14.15 15.41 -8.70
CA LEU A 176 14.30 14.15 -9.42
C LEU A 176 13.63 14.13 -10.80
N ALA A 177 13.07 15.25 -11.27
CA ALA A 177 12.43 15.33 -12.58
C ALA A 177 13.36 14.83 -13.71
N GLY A 178 14.67 15.12 -13.63
CA GLY A 178 15.65 14.72 -14.64
C GLY A 178 15.85 13.22 -14.83
N ILE A 179 15.45 12.38 -13.87
CA ILE A 179 15.49 10.91 -14.01
C ILE A 179 14.16 10.31 -14.46
N THR A 180 13.09 11.11 -14.52
CA THR A 180 11.72 10.70 -14.90
C THR A 180 11.31 11.29 -16.25
N PRO A 181 10.25 10.80 -16.91
CA PRO A 181 9.73 11.43 -18.13
C PRO A 181 8.95 12.74 -17.83
N PHE A 182 8.98 13.25 -16.60
CA PHE A 182 8.14 14.35 -16.14
C PHE A 182 8.89 15.68 -16.16
N VAL A 183 8.21 16.77 -16.52
CA VAL A 183 8.74 18.12 -16.24
C VAL A 183 8.69 18.42 -14.73
N PRO A 184 9.53 19.32 -14.19
CA PRO A 184 9.61 19.55 -12.73
C PRO A 184 8.27 19.80 -12.03
N GLY A 185 7.36 20.55 -12.66
CA GLY A 185 6.01 20.77 -12.12
C GLY A 185 5.14 19.50 -12.06
N GLN A 186 5.22 18.64 -13.09
CA GLN A 186 4.52 17.35 -13.10
C GLN A 186 5.13 16.40 -12.08
N ALA A 187 6.46 16.35 -11.97
CA ALA A 187 7.15 15.51 -10.99
C ALA A 187 6.78 15.93 -9.56
N PHE A 188 6.70 17.24 -9.29
CA PHE A 188 6.20 17.77 -8.01
C PHE A 188 4.77 17.31 -7.72
N ALA A 189 3.84 17.46 -8.68
CA ALA A 189 2.45 17.08 -8.50
C ALA A 189 2.27 15.57 -8.30
N MET A 190 2.97 14.74 -9.09
CA MET A 190 2.91 13.28 -8.97
C MET A 190 3.54 12.79 -7.66
N ALA A 191 4.65 13.40 -7.23
CA ALA A 191 5.25 13.13 -5.93
C ALA A 191 4.31 13.54 -4.78
N PHE A 192 3.62 14.68 -4.89
CA PHE A 192 2.63 15.13 -3.91
C PHE A 192 1.49 14.10 -3.75
N ILE A 193 0.92 13.65 -4.86
CA ILE A 193 -0.15 12.64 -4.87
C ILE A 193 0.33 11.32 -4.23
N ALA A 194 1.51 10.84 -4.62
CA ALA A 194 2.09 9.61 -4.06
C ALA A 194 2.36 9.74 -2.55
N CYS A 195 2.94 10.86 -2.12
CA CYS A 195 3.22 11.13 -0.71
C CYS A 195 1.92 11.20 0.11
N ALA A 196 0.89 11.87 -0.42
CA ALA A 196 -0.40 11.99 0.26
C ALA A 196 -1.05 10.61 0.42
N ALA A 197 -1.13 9.83 -0.65
CA ALA A 197 -1.69 8.48 -0.63
C ALA A 197 -0.91 7.55 0.31
N GLY A 198 0.42 7.53 0.22
CA GLY A 198 1.25 6.67 1.06
C GLY A 198 1.21 7.04 2.55
N SER A 199 1.28 8.33 2.86
CA SER A 199 1.18 8.84 4.23
C SER A 199 -0.18 8.54 4.88
N LEU A 200 -1.27 8.77 4.14
CA LEU A 200 -2.61 8.45 4.62
C LEU A 200 -2.79 6.94 4.77
N GLY A 201 -2.28 6.15 3.83
CA GLY A 201 -2.25 4.68 3.92
C GLY A 201 -1.54 4.16 5.17
N HIS A 202 -0.38 4.74 5.49
CA HIS A 202 0.35 4.41 6.72
C HIS A 202 -0.45 4.77 7.98
N LEU A 203 -1.20 5.87 7.97
CA LEU A 203 -2.10 6.22 9.07
C LEU A 203 -3.26 5.20 9.20
N VAL A 204 -3.86 4.78 8.09
CA VAL A 204 -4.91 3.74 8.07
C VAL A 204 -4.35 2.42 8.62
N MET A 205 -3.13 2.04 8.25
CA MET A 205 -2.48 0.83 8.77
C MET A 205 -2.31 0.88 10.30
N LYS A 206 -1.91 2.04 10.84
CA LYS A 206 -1.86 2.25 12.29
C LYS A 206 -3.23 2.11 12.95
N ALA A 207 -4.27 2.68 12.35
CA ALA A 207 -5.64 2.57 12.86
C ALA A 207 -6.10 1.12 12.90
N LEU A 208 -5.84 0.35 11.85
CA LEU A 208 -6.24 -1.05 11.78
C LEU A 208 -5.52 -1.92 12.81
N LYS A 209 -4.23 -1.70 13.03
CA LYS A 209 -3.49 -2.38 14.11
C LYS A 209 -4.03 -2.04 15.48
N ARG A 210 -4.43 -0.78 15.67
CA ARG A 210 -5.00 -0.28 16.92
C ARG A 210 -6.35 -0.91 17.22
N ASP A 211 -7.22 -1.03 16.20
CA ASP A 211 -8.50 -1.74 16.28
C ASP A 211 -8.33 -3.20 16.73
N ARG A 212 -7.22 -3.85 16.33
CA ARG A 212 -6.88 -5.21 16.76
C ARG A 212 -6.19 -5.31 18.11
N GLY A 213 -6.05 -4.20 18.84
CA GLY A 213 -5.43 -4.19 20.16
C GLY A 213 -3.90 -4.42 20.14
N ILE A 214 -3.24 -4.33 18.98
CA ILE A 214 -1.78 -4.44 18.88
C ILE A 214 -1.18 -3.12 19.38
N PRO A 215 -0.44 -3.10 20.52
CA PRO A 215 0.09 -1.87 21.05
C PRO A 215 1.22 -1.35 20.16
N ILE A 216 1.02 -0.16 19.60
CA ILE A 216 2.09 0.60 18.96
C ILE A 216 2.91 1.25 20.07
N TRP A 217 4.03 0.60 20.41
CA TRP A 217 5.23 1.22 20.98
C TRP A 217 5.20 1.75 22.42
N ARG A 218 4.26 1.33 23.28
CA ARG A 218 4.38 1.49 24.74
C ARG A 218 3.75 0.31 25.49
N GLY A 219 4.56 -0.68 25.83
CA GLY A 219 4.18 -1.80 26.70
C GLY A 219 5.13 -2.96 26.55
N GLN A 220 5.64 -3.47 27.67
CA GLN A 220 6.58 -4.58 27.83
C GLN A 220 6.01 -5.95 27.40
N GLY A 221 5.36 -6.02 26.24
CA GLY A 221 5.05 -7.26 25.57
C GLY A 221 5.99 -7.39 24.39
N ARG A 222 6.91 -8.35 24.43
CA ARG A 222 7.53 -8.85 23.19
C ARG A 222 6.38 -9.25 22.28
N ALA A 223 6.11 -8.45 21.25
CA ALA A 223 5.28 -8.88 20.15
C ALA A 223 5.98 -10.11 19.57
N VAL A 224 5.46 -11.29 19.89
CA VAL A 224 5.97 -12.57 19.39
C VAL A 224 5.89 -12.63 17.85
N THR A 225 5.17 -11.69 17.24
CA THR A 225 5.20 -11.37 15.81
C THR A 225 5.70 -9.93 15.59
N GLY A 226 7.02 -9.81 15.38
CA GLY A 226 7.81 -8.65 14.96
C GLY A 226 7.11 -7.28 14.84
N ALA A 227 7.41 -6.38 15.78
CA ALA A 227 7.31 -4.94 15.54
C ALA A 227 8.28 -4.57 14.40
N GLY A 228 7.80 -4.60 13.15
CA GLY A 228 8.60 -4.37 11.93
C GLY A 228 8.53 -5.47 10.87
N GLY A 229 7.41 -6.18 10.76
CA GLY A 229 7.16 -7.18 9.71
C GLY A 229 7.09 -6.57 8.29
N MET A 230 6.83 -7.41 7.29
CA MET A 230 6.82 -7.01 5.89
C MET A 230 5.74 -5.95 5.65
N LEU A 231 4.57 -6.12 6.25
CA LEU A 231 3.41 -5.22 6.08
C LEU A 231 3.74 -3.78 6.48
N ASP A 232 4.54 -3.58 7.53
CA ASP A 232 4.92 -2.25 8.02
C ASP A 232 5.93 -1.54 7.14
N ARG A 233 6.70 -2.30 6.37
CA ARG A 233 7.76 -1.76 5.51
C ARG A 233 7.20 -1.28 4.18
N ILE A 234 6.06 -1.84 3.78
CA ILE A 234 5.45 -1.65 2.46
C ILE A 234 4.11 -0.91 2.54
N ASP A 235 3.56 -0.64 3.72
CA ASP A 235 2.20 -0.08 3.87
C ASP A 235 2.03 1.23 3.10
N ALA A 236 2.97 2.18 3.23
CA ALA A 236 2.95 3.43 2.50
C ALA A 236 3.03 3.19 0.97
N LEU A 237 3.84 2.24 0.53
CA LEU A 237 3.98 1.92 -0.90
C LEU A 237 2.73 1.24 -1.46
N CYS A 238 2.06 0.39 -0.69
CA CYS A 238 0.84 -0.30 -1.11
C CYS A 238 -0.32 0.67 -1.37
N PHE A 239 -0.34 1.82 -0.68
CA PHE A 239 -1.32 2.89 -0.94
C PHE A 239 -0.84 3.88 -2.00
N ALA A 240 0.45 4.23 -2.02
CA ALA A 240 0.98 5.19 -2.97
C ALA A 240 1.00 4.64 -4.41
N ALA A 241 1.41 3.38 -4.60
CA ALA A 241 1.60 2.77 -5.91
C ALA A 241 0.35 2.76 -6.81
N PRO A 242 -0.83 2.30 -6.35
CA PRO A 242 -2.02 2.29 -7.21
C PRO A 242 -2.46 3.71 -7.57
N VAL A 243 -2.48 4.64 -6.60
CA VAL A 243 -2.88 6.02 -6.86
C VAL A 243 -1.93 6.67 -7.87
N PHE A 244 -0.62 6.53 -7.65
CA PHE A 244 0.41 7.05 -8.55
C PHE A 244 0.30 6.44 -9.96
N PHE A 245 0.16 5.11 -10.07
CA PHE A 245 0.01 4.43 -11.35
C PHE A 245 -1.19 4.98 -12.15
N HIS A 246 -2.36 5.09 -11.51
CA HIS A 246 -3.57 5.61 -12.15
C HIS A 246 -3.44 7.10 -12.52
N SER A 247 -2.82 7.92 -11.67
CA SER A 247 -2.57 9.33 -11.96
C SER A 247 -1.66 9.50 -13.18
N VAL A 248 -0.57 8.74 -13.25
CA VAL A 248 0.37 8.76 -14.38
C VAL A 248 -0.33 8.28 -15.64
N ARG A 249 -1.04 7.15 -15.57
CA ARG A 249 -1.77 6.60 -16.72
C ARG A 249 -2.81 7.57 -17.27
N TRP A 250 -3.61 8.19 -16.41
CA TRP A 250 -4.62 9.16 -16.79
C TRP A 250 -4.02 10.44 -17.38
N TYR A 251 -2.98 10.99 -16.76
CA TYR A 251 -2.36 12.24 -17.20
C TYR A 251 -1.63 12.11 -18.54
N PHE A 252 -0.97 10.98 -18.79
CA PHE A 252 -0.23 10.72 -20.02
C PHE A 252 -1.05 9.97 -21.09
N GLY A 253 -2.29 9.60 -20.79
CA GLY A 253 -3.18 8.90 -21.74
C GLY A 253 -2.70 7.51 -22.14
N LEU A 254 -2.16 6.75 -21.19
CA LEU A 254 -1.58 5.40 -21.40
C LEU A 254 -2.60 4.26 -21.23
#